data_AF-A0A1C3UD25-F1
#
_entry.id   AF-A0A1C3UD25-F1
#
_cell.length_a   1.000
_cell.length_b   1.000
_cell.length_c   1.000
_cell.angle_alpha   90.00
_cell.angle_beta   90.00
_cell.angle_gamma   90.00
#
_symmetry.space_group_name_H-M   'P 1'
#
loop_
_entity.id
_entity.type
_entity.pdbx_description
1 polymer ?
#
loop_
_entity_poly.entity_id
_entity_poly.type
_entity_poly.pdbx_seq_one_letter_code
_entity_poly.pdbx_strand_id
1 'polypeptide(L)'
;MTFGPDRPLPADFSVTPIAEPRRHGRGNPPTKTKGAVAKITRDLKNGILDGAISCGSDGKGAGGLKGYLAMCARKHPKSYLNLLGKLVPHVIEGSIGPALVAQINIQAIPSGQYVTDKTLQLDAEPVEASVREAAHEAVKSPASDQ
;
A
#
# COMPACT_ATOMS: atom_id res chain seq x y z
N MET A 1 43.20 14.59 33.92
CA MET A 1 42.27 13.48 34.22
C MET A 1 42.09 12.68 32.94
N THR A 2 42.86 11.60 32.80
CA THR A 2 42.95 10.76 31.60
C THR A 2 42.01 9.57 31.73
N PHE A 3 41.03 9.45 30.83
CA PHE A 3 40.14 8.29 30.73
C PHE A 3 40.78 7.28 29.77
N GLY A 4 41.41 6.23 30.30
CA GLY A 4 41.98 5.12 29.52
C GLY A 4 40.97 3.97 29.31
N PRO A 5 41.17 3.12 28.28
CA PRO A 5 40.28 2.02 27.91
C PRO A 5 40.24 0.85 28.90
N ASP A 6 41.17 0.78 29.86
CA ASP A 6 41.34 -0.37 30.77
C ASP A 6 40.70 -0.19 32.16
N ARG A 7 39.72 0.71 32.31
CA ARG A 7 39.01 0.82 33.59
C ARG A 7 38.05 -0.37 33.73
N PRO A 8 38.20 -1.25 34.74
CA PRO A 8 37.24 -2.32 34.95
C PRO A 8 35.87 -1.70 35.22
N LEU A 9 34.84 -2.23 34.56
CA LEU A 9 33.47 -1.81 34.81
C LEU A 9 33.14 -2.08 36.29
N PRO A 10 32.42 -1.17 36.96
CA PRO A 10 31.96 -1.41 38.32
C PRO A 10 31.09 -2.68 38.35
N ALA A 11 31.23 -3.47 39.41
CA ALA A 11 30.54 -4.76 39.56
C ALA A 11 29.00 -4.66 39.44
N ASP A 12 28.46 -3.46 39.63
CA ASP A 12 27.03 -3.18 39.61
C ASP A 12 26.47 -2.78 38.23
N PHE A 13 27.31 -2.79 37.17
CA PHE A 13 26.87 -2.45 35.82
C PHE A 13 26.03 -3.57 35.21
N SER A 14 24.75 -3.64 35.59
CA SER A 14 23.76 -4.48 34.93
C SER A 14 23.16 -3.74 33.75
N VAL A 15 23.44 -4.21 32.53
CA VAL A 15 22.78 -3.70 31.32
C VAL A 15 21.32 -4.13 31.39
N THR A 16 20.41 -3.20 31.66
CA THR A 16 18.98 -3.48 31.56
C THR A 16 18.69 -3.98 30.14
N PRO A 17 18.02 -5.13 29.97
CA PRO A 17 17.71 -5.66 28.64
C PRO A 17 16.91 -4.61 27.87
N ILE A 18 17.40 -4.23 26.70
CA ILE A 18 16.72 -3.31 25.80
C ILE A 18 15.38 -3.98 25.43
N ALA A 19 14.28 -3.42 25.92
CA ALA A 19 12.96 -3.91 25.59
C ALA A 19 12.79 -3.91 24.06
N GLU A 20 12.53 -5.09 23.49
CA GLU A 20 12.33 -5.21 22.05
C GLU A 20 11.18 -4.29 21.61
N PRO A 21 11.34 -3.55 20.49
CA PRO A 21 10.27 -2.70 20.01
C PRO A 21 9.09 -3.59 19.62
N ARG A 22 7.94 -3.38 20.31
CA ARG A 22 6.67 -4.05 19.97
C ARG A 22 6.30 -3.72 18.52
N ARG A 23 6.60 -4.65 17.61
CA ARG A 23 6.15 -4.57 16.22
C ARG A 23 4.65 -4.81 16.23
N HIS A 24 3.86 -3.75 16.05
CA HIS A 24 2.43 -3.90 15.79
C HIS A 24 2.27 -4.80 14.56
N GLY A 25 1.51 -5.88 14.71
CA GLY A 25 1.32 -6.90 13.67
C GLY A 25 0.77 -6.30 12.37
N ARG A 26 1.12 -6.93 11.25
CA ARG A 26 0.70 -6.58 9.88
C ARG A 26 -0.79 -6.86 9.63
N GLY A 27 -1.67 -6.40 10.51
CA GLY A 27 -3.10 -6.32 10.27
C GLY A 27 -3.48 -4.88 9.98
N ASN A 28 -4.67 -4.67 9.41
CA ASN A 28 -5.28 -3.34 9.34
C ASN A 28 -5.10 -2.65 10.70
N PRO A 29 -4.61 -1.39 10.75
CA PRO A 29 -4.38 -0.72 12.02
C PRO A 29 -5.67 -0.82 12.82
N PRO A 30 -5.62 -1.26 14.09
CA PRO A 30 -6.82 -1.48 14.88
C PRO A 30 -7.64 -0.20 14.79
N THR A 31 -8.77 -0.28 14.10
CA THR A 31 -9.73 0.82 14.04
C THR A 31 -10.00 1.18 15.48
N LYS A 32 -9.76 2.46 15.82
CA LYS A 32 -9.84 2.93 17.21
C LYS A 32 -11.08 2.33 17.87
N THR A 33 -10.88 1.58 18.94
CA THR A 33 -11.98 0.97 19.69
C THR A 33 -12.97 2.07 20.04
N LYS A 34 -14.26 1.80 19.90
CA LYS A 34 -15.32 2.78 20.20
C LYS A 34 -15.16 3.24 21.65
N GLY A 35 -14.93 4.54 21.86
CA GLY A 35 -14.62 5.12 23.18
C GLY A 35 -13.13 5.42 23.42
N ALA A 36 -12.22 5.05 22.51
CA ALA A 36 -10.81 5.41 22.62
C ALA A 36 -10.61 6.93 22.58
N VAL A 37 -9.89 7.45 23.58
CA VAL A 37 -9.59 8.88 23.71
C VAL A 37 -8.78 9.34 22.50
N ALA A 38 -9.27 10.39 21.82
CA ALA A 38 -8.53 10.98 20.72
C ALA A 38 -7.28 11.69 21.26
N LYS A 39 -6.09 11.35 20.70
CA LYS A 39 -4.81 12.01 21.03
C LYS A 39 -4.85 13.54 20.88
N ILE A 40 -5.74 14.05 20.03
CA ILE A 40 -6.00 15.47 19.83
C ILE A 40 -7.51 15.66 19.92
N THR A 41 -7.97 16.49 20.85
CA THR A 41 -9.38 16.83 21.06
C THR A 41 -9.93 17.60 19.86
N ARG A 42 -11.26 17.55 19.67
CA ARG A 42 -11.94 18.27 18.58
C ARG A 42 -11.73 19.78 18.69
N ASP A 43 -11.86 20.31 19.89
CA ASP A 43 -11.78 21.76 20.14
C ASP A 43 -10.39 22.30 19.81
N LEU A 44 -9.33 21.54 20.11
CA LEU A 44 -7.97 21.91 19.76
C LEU A 44 -7.77 21.94 18.23
N LYS A 45 -8.34 20.98 17.50
CA LYS A 45 -8.27 20.99 16.02
C LYS A 45 -8.98 22.20 15.45
N ASN A 46 -10.17 22.51 15.96
CA ASN A 46 -10.95 23.67 15.53
C ASN A 46 -10.20 24.97 15.82
N GLY A 47 -9.67 25.15 17.03
CA GLY A 47 -8.89 26.34 17.38
C GLY A 47 -7.64 26.52 16.53
N ILE A 48 -6.95 25.44 16.17
CA ILE A 48 -5.81 25.51 15.24
C ILE A 48 -6.25 25.97 13.84
N LEU A 49 -7.39 25.47 13.35
CA LEU A 49 -7.94 25.87 12.05
C LEU A 49 -8.40 27.33 12.06
N ASP A 50 -9.10 27.76 13.09
CA ASP A 50 -9.59 29.13 13.25
C ASP A 50 -8.42 30.13 13.40
N GLY A 51 -7.37 29.74 14.13
CA GLY A 51 -6.12 30.50 14.22
C GLY A 51 -5.41 30.62 12.87
N ALA A 52 -5.36 29.54 12.10
CA ALA A 52 -4.77 29.57 10.75
C ALA A 52 -5.58 30.45 9.79
N ILE A 53 -6.91 30.40 9.87
CA ILE A 53 -7.81 31.26 9.07
C ILE A 53 -7.62 32.73 9.42
N SER A 54 -7.58 33.06 10.71
CA SER A 54 -7.42 34.45 11.17
C SER A 54 -6.04 35.04 10.86
N CYS A 55 -5.00 34.21 10.79
CA CYS A 55 -3.65 34.66 10.44
C CYS A 55 -3.53 34.99 8.94
N GLY A 56 -4.01 34.12 8.04
CA GLY A 56 -3.93 34.36 6.59
C GLY A 56 -2.50 34.47 6.04
N SER A 57 -2.34 35.09 4.86
CA SER A 57 -1.02 35.28 4.21
C SER A 57 -0.13 36.30 4.92
N ASP A 58 -0.74 37.36 5.44
CA ASP A 58 -0.06 38.57 5.92
C ASP A 58 -0.20 38.80 7.43
N GLY A 59 -0.73 37.81 8.16
CA GLY A 59 -0.99 37.90 9.60
C GLY A 59 -2.27 38.67 9.97
N LYS A 60 -3.05 39.14 8.98
CA LYS A 60 -4.32 39.88 9.15
C LYS A 60 -5.53 39.17 8.51
N GLY A 61 -5.42 37.87 8.23
CA GLY A 61 -6.52 37.07 7.67
C GLY A 61 -6.68 37.15 6.15
N ALA A 62 -5.74 37.78 5.44
CA ALA A 62 -5.76 37.83 3.98
C ALA A 62 -5.73 36.42 3.37
N GLY A 63 -6.73 36.09 2.55
CA GLY A 63 -6.87 34.78 1.92
C GLY A 63 -7.21 33.61 2.87
N GLY A 64 -7.49 33.89 4.15
CA GLY A 64 -7.87 32.88 5.15
C GLY A 64 -6.91 31.69 5.22
N LEU A 65 -7.46 30.47 5.30
CA LEU A 65 -6.65 29.25 5.36
C LEU A 65 -5.74 29.06 4.14
N LYS A 66 -6.22 29.40 2.94
CA LYS A 66 -5.41 29.29 1.70
C LYS A 66 -4.22 30.25 1.73
N GLY A 67 -4.45 31.49 2.20
CA GLY A 67 -3.40 32.48 2.38
C GLY A 67 -2.34 32.03 3.38
N TYR A 68 -2.77 31.45 4.51
CA TYR A 68 -1.88 30.89 5.52
C TYR A 68 -1.04 29.73 4.97
N LEU A 69 -1.66 28.79 4.24
CA LEU A 69 -0.93 27.68 3.61
C LEU A 69 0.08 28.16 2.56
N ALA A 70 -0.27 29.17 1.76
CA ALA A 70 0.65 29.78 0.78
C ALA A 70 1.81 30.54 1.46
N MET A 71 1.59 31.12 2.63
CA MET A 71 2.65 31.72 3.45
C MET A 71 3.55 30.64 4.06
N CYS A 72 2.99 29.56 4.59
CA CYS A 72 3.76 28.42 5.11
C CYS A 72 4.62 27.75 4.03
N ALA A 73 4.09 27.61 2.81
CA ALA A 73 4.84 27.07 1.67
C ALA A 73 6.08 27.91 1.35
N ARG A 74 6.00 29.25 1.50
CA ARG A 74 7.10 30.19 1.25
C ARG A 74 8.11 30.24 2.41
N LYS A 75 7.64 30.34 3.67
CA LYS A 75 8.52 30.52 4.85
C LYS A 75 9.10 29.21 5.38
N HIS A 76 8.32 28.12 5.34
CA HIS A 76 8.67 26.84 5.94
C HIS A 76 8.41 25.67 4.98
N PRO A 77 9.16 25.59 3.87
CA PRO A 77 8.92 24.59 2.83
C PRO A 77 9.07 23.14 3.34
N LYS A 78 9.99 22.88 4.27
CA LYS A 78 10.20 21.53 4.84
C LYS A 78 8.96 20.99 5.55
N SER A 79 8.32 21.82 6.37
CA SER A 79 7.09 21.45 7.09
C SER A 79 5.91 21.28 6.12
N TYR A 80 5.83 22.13 5.10
CA TYR A 80 4.79 22.07 4.07
C TYR A 80 4.91 20.84 3.18
N LEU A 81 6.13 20.44 2.80
CA LEU A 81 6.40 19.22 2.05
C LEU A 81 5.97 17.95 2.81
N ASN A 82 6.14 17.93 4.14
CA ASN A 82 5.65 16.81 4.95
C ASN A 82 4.10 16.71 4.94
N LEU A 83 3.41 17.86 4.89
CA LEU A 83 1.95 17.89 4.73
C LEU A 83 1.54 17.37 3.34
N LEU A 84 2.24 17.80 2.28
CA LEU A 84 2.03 17.31 0.92
C LEU A 84 2.26 15.79 0.83
N GLY A 85 3.30 15.27 1.47
CA GLY A 85 3.55 13.82 1.53
C GLY A 85 2.35 13.04 2.07
N LYS A 86 1.67 13.56 3.11
CA LYS A 86 0.46 12.93 3.66
C LYS A 86 -0.77 13.04 2.75
N LEU A 87 -0.80 14.04 1.87
CA LEU A 87 -1.87 14.27 0.91
C LEU A 87 -1.69 13.44 -0.36
N VAL A 88 -0.45 13.12 -0.72
CA VAL A 88 -0.14 12.25 -1.85
C VAL A 88 -0.57 10.82 -1.50
N PRO A 89 -1.44 10.19 -2.31
CA PRO A 89 -1.72 8.77 -2.15
C PRO A 89 -0.44 7.97 -2.39
N HIS A 90 0.12 7.39 -1.33
CA HIS A 90 1.32 6.55 -1.43
C HIS A 90 1.03 5.17 -2.03
N VAL A 91 -0.25 4.79 -2.12
CA VAL A 91 -0.66 3.51 -2.68
C VAL A 91 -1.12 3.76 -4.11
N ILE A 92 -0.26 3.45 -5.07
CA ILE A 92 -0.71 3.18 -6.43
C ILE A 92 -1.35 1.78 -6.36
N GLU A 93 -2.63 1.74 -5.98
CA GLU A 93 -3.44 0.55 -6.18
C GLU A 93 -3.54 0.35 -7.69
N GLY A 94 -2.65 -0.48 -8.24
CA GLY A 94 -2.91 -1.13 -9.51
C GLY A 94 -4.17 -1.97 -9.31
N SER A 95 -5.33 -1.38 -9.58
CA SER A 95 -6.59 -2.10 -9.66
C SER A 95 -6.52 -3.03 -10.87
N ILE A 96 -5.88 -4.18 -10.68
CA ILE A 96 -6.22 -5.36 -11.43
C ILE A 96 -7.51 -5.83 -10.78
N GLY A 97 -8.65 -5.35 -11.28
CA GLY A 97 -9.95 -5.81 -10.83
C GLY A 97 -10.01 -7.35 -10.85
N PRO A 98 -10.90 -7.98 -10.07
CA PRO A 98 -11.00 -9.44 -9.95
C PRO A 98 -11.42 -10.18 -11.23
N ALA A 99 -11.36 -9.53 -12.40
CA ALA A 99 -11.87 -10.01 -13.68
C ALA A 99 -10.80 -10.27 -14.75
N LEU A 100 -9.50 -10.37 -14.40
CA LEU A 100 -8.44 -10.60 -15.40
C LEU A 100 -7.27 -11.48 -14.92
N VAL A 101 -7.54 -12.46 -14.05
CA VAL A 101 -6.71 -13.67 -14.02
C VAL A 101 -7.51 -14.76 -14.69
N ALA A 102 -7.39 -14.85 -16.01
CA ALA A 102 -8.24 -15.71 -16.85
C ALA A 102 -7.93 -17.21 -16.65
N GLN A 103 -6.70 -17.60 -16.30
CA GLN A 103 -6.35 -18.97 -15.97
C GLN A 103 -4.95 -19.02 -15.36
N ILE A 104 -4.76 -19.73 -14.25
CA ILE A 104 -3.42 -20.07 -13.75
C ILE A 104 -3.20 -21.54 -14.07
N ASN A 105 -2.38 -21.84 -15.08
CA ASN A 105 -2.01 -23.21 -15.43
C ASN A 105 -0.76 -23.62 -14.65
N ILE A 106 -0.93 -24.44 -13.60
CA ILE A 106 0.18 -24.98 -12.81
C ILE A 106 0.57 -26.32 -13.42
N GLN A 107 1.70 -26.35 -14.12
CA GLN A 107 2.29 -27.59 -14.61
C GLN A 107 3.34 -28.10 -13.62
N ALA A 108 3.16 -29.33 -13.12
CA ALA A 108 4.14 -29.99 -12.27
C ALA A 108 5.28 -30.53 -13.13
N ILE A 109 6.52 -30.14 -12.80
CA ILE A 109 7.70 -30.54 -13.57
C ILE A 109 8.51 -31.55 -12.74
N PRO A 110 8.87 -32.70 -13.33
CA PRO A 110 9.71 -33.69 -12.65
C PRO A 110 11.06 -33.08 -12.28
N SER A 111 11.61 -33.50 -11.13
CA SER A 111 12.94 -33.06 -10.71
C SER A 111 14.01 -33.48 -11.72
N GLY A 112 14.86 -32.54 -12.11
CA GLY A 112 15.93 -32.74 -13.09
C GLY A 112 15.63 -32.26 -14.51
N GLN A 113 14.41 -31.76 -14.78
CA GLN A 113 14.08 -31.07 -16.03
C GLN A 113 14.00 -29.56 -15.83
N TYR A 114 14.51 -28.80 -16.80
CA TYR A 114 14.43 -27.34 -16.84
C TYR A 114 13.47 -26.91 -17.95
N VAL A 115 12.55 -26.02 -17.61
CA VAL A 115 11.70 -25.35 -18.60
C VAL A 115 12.59 -24.47 -19.45
N THR A 116 12.50 -24.62 -20.77
CA THR A 116 13.10 -23.69 -21.71
C THR A 116 12.00 -22.84 -22.34
N ASP A 117 12.31 -21.63 -22.80
CA ASP A 117 11.30 -20.70 -23.33
C ASP A 117 10.46 -21.30 -24.47
N LYS A 118 11.03 -22.26 -25.20
CA LYS A 118 10.37 -23.01 -26.27
C LYS A 118 9.30 -23.97 -25.78
N THR A 119 9.45 -24.58 -24.59
CA THR A 119 8.46 -25.50 -24.03
C THR A 119 7.24 -24.78 -23.44
N LEU A 120 7.37 -23.50 -23.07
CA LEU A 120 6.24 -22.68 -22.58
C LEU A 120 5.30 -22.22 -23.71
N GLN A 121 5.81 -22.15 -24.96
CA GLN A 121 5.05 -21.62 -26.10
C GLN A 121 4.22 -22.66 -26.83
N LEU A 122 4.55 -23.95 -26.72
CA LEU A 122 3.86 -25.04 -27.45
C LEU A 122 2.44 -25.33 -26.94
N ASP A 123 2.14 -24.98 -25.69
CA ASP A 123 0.81 -25.18 -25.08
C ASP A 123 -0.07 -23.91 -25.14
N ALA A 124 0.39 -22.85 -25.79
CA ALA A 124 -0.31 -21.56 -25.89
C ALA A 124 -1.23 -21.46 -27.12
N GLU A 125 -1.68 -22.60 -27.67
CA GLU A 125 -2.72 -22.61 -28.71
C GLU A 125 -4.09 -22.25 -28.08
N PRO A 126 -4.76 -21.17 -28.54
CA PRO A 126 -6.08 -20.82 -28.03
C PRO A 126 -7.11 -21.87 -28.44
N VAL A 127 -7.91 -22.33 -27.47
CA VAL A 127 -8.93 -23.41 -27.57
C VAL A 127 -10.09 -23.09 -28.55
N GLU A 128 -10.01 -22.05 -29.38
CA GLU A 128 -11.11 -21.64 -30.27
C GLU A 128 -11.31 -22.54 -31.51
N ALA A 129 -10.40 -23.48 -31.80
CA ALA A 129 -10.49 -24.32 -32.99
C ALA A 129 -11.34 -25.60 -32.84
N SER A 130 -11.61 -26.10 -31.63
CA SER A 130 -12.30 -27.40 -31.45
C SER A 130 -13.81 -27.32 -31.23
N VAL A 131 -14.39 -26.13 -31.10
CA VAL A 131 -15.85 -25.95 -30.92
C VAL A 131 -16.59 -25.82 -32.26
N ARG A 132 -15.90 -25.52 -33.37
CA ARG A 132 -16.54 -25.37 -34.70
C ARG A 132 -16.61 -26.66 -35.52
N GLU A 133 -15.85 -27.69 -35.17
CA GLU A 133 -15.85 -28.95 -35.93
C GLU A 133 -16.97 -29.91 -35.50
N ALA A 134 -17.49 -29.78 -34.27
CA ALA A 134 -18.65 -30.55 -33.80
C ALA A 134 -20.02 -30.04 -34.34
N ALA A 135 -20.07 -28.86 -34.96
CA ALA A 135 -21.32 -28.26 -35.45
C ALA A 135 -21.64 -28.60 -36.92
N HIS A 136 -20.69 -29.14 -37.70
CA HIS A 136 -20.88 -29.45 -39.12
C HIS A 136 -21.27 -30.91 -39.42
N GLU A 137 -21.22 -31.81 -38.42
CA GLU A 137 -21.60 -33.23 -38.57
C GLU A 137 -23.05 -33.54 -38.15
N ALA A 138 -23.83 -32.53 -37.72
CA ALA A 138 -25.21 -32.70 -37.25
C ALA A 138 -26.31 -32.35 -38.29
N VAL A 139 -25.97 -32.05 -39.56
CA VAL A 139 -26.94 -31.59 -40.58
C VAL A 139 -27.16 -32.58 -41.73
N LYS A 140 -26.57 -33.79 -41.71
CA LYS A 140 -26.81 -34.80 -42.76
C LYS A 140 -27.41 -36.10 -42.21
N SER A 141 -28.71 -36.06 -41.88
CA SER A 141 -29.68 -37.15 -42.15
C SER A 141 -31.09 -36.76 -41.71
N PRO A 142 -31.94 -36.23 -42.60
CA PRO A 142 -33.37 -36.38 -42.49
C PRO A 142 -33.86 -37.61 -43.27
N ALA A 143 -34.77 -38.35 -42.64
CA ALA A 143 -35.85 -39.16 -43.23
C ALA A 143 -35.53 -40.55 -43.80
N SER A 144 -35.92 -41.57 -43.02
CA SER A 144 -36.63 -42.83 -43.40
C SER A 144 -36.47 -43.79 -42.21
N ASP A 145 -37.50 -44.31 -41.56
CA ASP A 145 -38.53 -45.18 -42.15
C ASP A 145 -39.75 -45.31 -41.23
N GLN A 146 -40.91 -45.49 -41.87
CA GLN A 146 -42.07 -46.20 -41.31
C GLN A 146 -41.87 -47.70 -41.44
#